data_AF-A0A0D6LIZ1-F1
#
_entry.id   AF-A0A0D6LIZ1-F1
#
_cell.length_a   1.000
_cell.length_b   1.000
_cell.length_c   1.000
_cell.angle_alpha   90.00
_cell.angle_beta   90.00
_cell.angle_gamma   90.00
#
_symmetry.space_group_name_H-M   'P 1'
#
loop_
_entity.id
_entity.type
_entity.pdbx_description
1 polymer ?
#
loop_
_entity_poly.entity_id
_entity_poly.type
_entity_poly.pdbx_seq_one_letter_code
_entity_poly.pdbx_strand_id
1 'polypeptide(L)'
;MLSRTAIRCYSKANSGLRAILNKELEGIKEMMGYLLLKNIKYHRPPKNLLPVKGSIAEKKAAGTYKNERVIIGPQGVTVKVQGQDKPVINFCANNYLGLSSHPEVIKAGQEALASHGAGLSSVRFICGTQDMHKLLESKIAKFHGMEDAILYAACFDANGGIFEQLTNPDDLIISDELNHASIIDGIRLSKAKKLRYTHMDMGDLEQKLKDNQGTMPSSLWTNAMPVDFSVQPGEERRRHWDLNLLEASSQHQEE
;
A
#
# COMPACT_ATOMS: atom_id res chain seq x y z
N MET A 1 -2.51 -57.85 -14.38
CA MET A 1 -2.13 -57.70 -15.80
C MET A 1 -2.58 -56.36 -16.43
N LEU A 2 -2.82 -55.30 -15.65
CA LEU A 2 -2.92 -53.93 -16.18
C LEU A 2 -1.50 -53.34 -16.26
N SER A 3 -0.68 -53.98 -17.09
CA SER A 3 0.78 -53.85 -17.06
C SER A 3 1.28 -52.81 -18.04
N ARG A 4 2.14 -51.90 -17.54
CA ARG A 4 3.20 -51.17 -18.26
C ARG A 4 2.81 -50.25 -19.42
N THR A 5 1.74 -50.54 -20.18
CA THR A 5 1.29 -49.78 -21.35
C THR A 5 0.64 -48.45 -20.95
N ALA A 6 -0.21 -48.44 -19.91
CA ALA A 6 -0.86 -47.22 -19.41
C ALA A 6 0.15 -46.21 -18.83
N ILE A 7 1.14 -46.69 -18.05
CA ILE A 7 2.21 -45.86 -17.49
C ILE A 7 3.10 -45.28 -18.60
N ARG A 8 3.37 -46.06 -19.66
CA ARG A 8 4.16 -45.62 -20.81
C ARG A 8 3.44 -44.59 -21.67
N CYS A 9 2.11 -44.69 -21.80
CA CYS A 9 1.28 -43.68 -22.48
C CYS A 9 1.22 -42.37 -21.68
N TYR A 10 1.07 -42.44 -20.34
CA TYR A 10 1.03 -41.25 -19.49
C TYR A 10 2.39 -40.52 -19.45
N SER A 11 3.50 -41.27 -19.36
CA SER A 11 4.86 -40.73 -19.44
C SER A 11 5.16 -40.06 -20.79
N LYS A 12 4.76 -40.69 -21.91
CA LYS A 12 4.90 -40.09 -23.26
C LYS A 12 4.06 -38.83 -23.44
N ALA A 13 2.81 -38.82 -22.95
CA ALA A 13 1.93 -37.65 -23.00
C ALA A 13 2.52 -36.48 -22.19
N ASN A 14 3.10 -36.76 -21.02
CA ASN A 14 3.70 -35.73 -20.15
C ASN A 14 5.03 -35.20 -20.71
N SER A 15 5.84 -36.04 -21.38
CA SER A 15 7.02 -35.58 -22.12
C SER A 15 6.65 -34.74 -23.35
N GLY A 16 5.55 -35.08 -24.02
CA GLY A 16 5.02 -34.32 -25.15
C GLY A 16 4.50 -32.94 -24.72
N LEU A 17 3.74 -32.87 -23.61
CA LEU A 17 3.26 -31.61 -23.05
C LEU A 17 4.41 -30.71 -22.58
N ARG A 18 5.43 -31.26 -21.92
CA ARG A 18 6.64 -30.50 -21.53
C ARG A 18 7.42 -30.00 -22.72
N ALA A 19 7.51 -30.78 -23.81
CA ALA A 19 8.16 -30.35 -25.03
C ALA A 19 7.38 -29.22 -25.71
N ILE A 20 6.03 -29.27 -25.72
CA ILE A 20 5.16 -28.21 -26.25
C ILE A 20 5.27 -26.94 -25.40
N LEU A 21 5.18 -27.05 -24.06
CA LEU A 21 5.35 -25.94 -23.13
C LEU A 21 6.73 -25.29 -23.24
N ASN A 22 7.80 -26.08 -23.38
CA ASN A 22 9.15 -25.54 -23.60
C ASN A 22 9.26 -24.87 -24.97
N LYS A 23 8.65 -25.42 -26.03
CA LYS A 23 8.63 -24.80 -27.36
C LYS A 23 7.85 -23.49 -27.38
N GLU A 24 6.73 -23.43 -26.66
CA GLU A 24 5.95 -22.20 -26.48
C GLU A 24 6.68 -21.19 -25.59
N LEU A 25 7.40 -21.62 -24.55
CA LEU A 25 8.28 -20.76 -23.75
C LEU A 25 9.46 -20.22 -24.55
N GLU A 26 10.10 -21.02 -25.41
CA GLU A 26 11.12 -20.56 -26.36
C GLU A 26 10.50 -19.58 -27.38
N GLY A 27 9.31 -19.88 -27.89
CA GLY A 27 8.55 -18.98 -28.78
C GLY A 27 8.14 -17.67 -28.13
N ILE A 28 7.80 -17.68 -26.83
CA ILE A 28 7.52 -16.49 -26.03
C ILE A 28 8.81 -15.72 -25.76
N LYS A 29 9.95 -16.39 -25.48
CA LYS A 29 11.26 -15.73 -25.35
C LYS A 29 11.70 -15.10 -26.68
N GLU A 30 11.49 -15.78 -27.81
CA GLU A 30 11.75 -15.24 -29.14
C GLU A 30 10.81 -14.08 -29.45
N MET A 31 9.51 -14.18 -29.14
CA MET A 31 8.54 -13.10 -29.33
C MET A 31 8.81 -11.91 -28.41
N MET A 32 9.21 -12.13 -27.16
CA MET A 32 9.67 -11.08 -26.24
C MET A 32 10.98 -10.46 -26.71
N GLY A 33 11.92 -11.27 -27.22
CA GLY A 33 13.12 -10.79 -27.90
C GLY A 33 12.79 -9.97 -29.14
N TYR A 34 11.77 -10.36 -29.90
CA TYR A 34 11.30 -9.69 -31.11
C TYR A 34 10.54 -8.39 -30.79
N LEU A 35 9.80 -8.35 -29.67
CA LEU A 35 9.18 -7.13 -29.11
C LEU A 35 10.21 -6.17 -28.52
N LEU A 36 11.31 -6.68 -27.96
CA LEU A 36 12.44 -5.88 -27.47
C LEU A 36 13.31 -5.34 -28.63
N LEU A 37 13.37 -6.04 -29.77
CA LEU A 37 14.25 -5.69 -30.90
C LEU A 37 13.54 -4.91 -32.04
N LYS A 38 12.21 -4.95 -32.14
CA LYS A 38 11.48 -4.08 -33.08
C LYS A 38 11.30 -2.68 -32.52
N ASN A 39 12.27 -1.81 -32.81
CA ASN A 39 12.10 -0.37 -33.07
C ASN A 39 11.04 0.38 -32.23
N ILE A 40 10.92 0.09 -30.93
CA ILE A 40 10.53 1.12 -29.99
C ILE A 40 11.71 2.10 -30.02
N LYS A 41 11.57 3.15 -30.82
CA LYS A 41 12.41 4.34 -30.68
C LYS A 41 12.14 4.85 -29.28
N TYR A 42 12.88 4.35 -28.29
CA TYR A 42 13.13 5.10 -27.07
C TYR A 42 13.58 6.46 -27.58
N HIS A 43 12.71 7.46 -27.45
CA HIS A 43 13.09 8.82 -27.71
C HIS A 43 14.34 9.01 -26.87
N ARG A 44 15.46 9.29 -27.55
CA ARG A 44 16.71 9.67 -26.90
C ARG A 44 16.29 10.68 -25.83
N PRO A 45 16.57 10.43 -24.53
CA PRO A 45 16.11 11.31 -23.48
C PRO A 45 16.46 12.74 -23.92
N PRO A 46 15.52 13.69 -23.83
CA PRO A 46 15.75 15.04 -24.34
C PRO A 46 17.11 15.51 -23.84
N LYS A 47 17.94 16.06 -24.74
CA LYS A 47 19.29 16.57 -24.40
C LYS A 47 19.25 17.59 -23.25
N ASN A 48 18.07 18.13 -22.98
CA ASN A 48 17.74 18.95 -21.84
C ASN A 48 16.88 18.13 -20.88
N LEU A 49 17.48 17.13 -20.21
CA LEU A 49 16.95 16.73 -18.91
C LEU A 49 17.00 18.01 -18.07
N LEU A 50 15.83 18.56 -17.75
CA LEU A 50 15.75 19.62 -16.75
C LEU A 50 16.55 19.14 -15.54
N PRO A 51 17.49 19.94 -15.00
CA PRO A 51 18.27 19.50 -13.86
C PRO A 51 17.29 19.09 -12.76
N VAL A 52 17.34 17.81 -12.39
CA VAL A 52 16.63 17.33 -11.20
C VAL A 52 17.13 18.21 -10.07
N LYS A 53 16.24 19.07 -9.53
CA LYS A 53 16.59 19.96 -8.41
C LYS A 53 17.15 19.08 -7.28
N GLY A 54 18.39 19.31 -6.89
CA GLY A 54 19.13 18.40 -6.01
C GLY A 54 20.02 17.44 -6.80
N SER A 55 21.23 17.85 -7.15
CA SER A 55 22.19 16.94 -7.77
C SER A 55 22.48 15.75 -6.84
N ILE A 56 22.79 14.59 -7.41
CA ILE A 56 23.22 13.42 -6.61
C ILE A 56 24.42 13.80 -5.73
N ALA A 57 25.29 14.68 -6.23
CA ALA A 57 26.43 15.21 -5.48
C ALA A 57 25.99 16.01 -4.24
N GLU A 58 24.98 16.88 -4.36
CA GLU A 58 24.42 17.61 -3.22
C GLU A 58 23.84 16.67 -2.16
N LYS A 59 23.07 15.65 -2.55
CA LYS A 59 22.52 14.68 -1.59
C LYS A 59 23.61 13.85 -0.90
N LYS A 60 24.67 13.50 -1.64
CA LYS A 60 25.84 12.80 -1.08
C LYS A 60 26.60 13.70 -0.10
N ALA A 61 26.84 14.96 -0.47
CA ALA A 61 27.50 15.95 0.39
C ALA A 61 26.69 16.23 1.66
N ALA A 62 25.36 16.27 1.57
CA ALA A 62 24.46 16.46 2.70
C ALA A 62 24.21 15.18 3.53
N GLY A 63 24.78 14.03 3.15
CA GLY A 63 24.57 12.76 3.86
C GLY A 63 23.14 12.18 3.76
N THR A 64 22.29 12.73 2.90
CA THR A 64 20.90 12.29 2.70
C THR A 64 20.73 11.31 1.52
N TYR A 65 21.81 11.04 0.80
CA TYR A 65 21.83 10.00 -0.24
C TYR A 65 21.66 8.61 0.38
N LYS A 66 20.62 7.91 -0.04
CA LYS A 66 20.27 6.58 0.49
C LYS A 66 20.94 5.50 -0.35
N ASN A 67 21.68 4.61 0.32
CA ASN A 67 22.18 3.36 -0.28
C ASN A 67 21.40 2.19 0.31
N GLU A 68 20.83 1.37 -0.56
CA GLU A 68 20.07 0.19 -0.13
C GLU A 68 21.02 -0.93 0.33
N ARG A 69 20.62 -1.64 1.39
CA ARG A 69 21.28 -2.86 1.83
C ARG A 69 20.49 -4.04 1.29
N VAL A 70 21.14 -4.92 0.52
CA VAL A 70 20.48 -6.07 -0.10
C VAL A 70 20.34 -7.19 0.92
N ILE A 71 19.11 -7.53 1.27
CA ILE A 71 18.78 -8.69 2.11
C ILE A 71 18.61 -9.92 1.21
N ILE A 72 19.18 -11.06 1.61
CA ILE A 72 19.15 -12.32 0.87
C ILE A 72 18.36 -13.36 1.68
N GLY A 73 17.26 -13.85 1.10
CA GLY A 73 16.40 -14.85 1.73
C GLY A 73 15.18 -14.25 2.45
N PRO A 74 14.45 -15.06 3.24
CA PRO A 74 13.22 -14.64 3.90
C PRO A 74 13.47 -13.58 4.98
N GLN A 75 12.42 -12.84 5.34
CA GLN A 75 12.44 -11.93 6.48
C GLN A 75 12.28 -12.70 7.80
N GLY A 76 12.95 -12.23 8.85
CA GLY A 76 12.89 -12.84 10.17
C GLY A 76 13.70 -12.08 11.21
N VAL A 77 13.79 -12.64 12.41
CA VAL A 77 14.60 -12.10 13.52
C VAL A 77 16.07 -11.94 13.10
N THR A 78 16.58 -12.89 12.33
CA THR A 78 17.92 -12.87 11.78
C THR A 78 17.84 -12.87 10.24
N VAL A 79 18.64 -12.03 9.59
CA VAL A 79 18.66 -11.88 8.13
C VAL A 79 20.09 -11.98 7.60
N LYS A 80 20.25 -12.49 6.36
CA LYS A 80 21.51 -12.43 5.64
C LYS A 80 21.56 -11.14 4.82
N VAL A 81 22.61 -10.35 4.99
CA VAL A 81 22.83 -9.11 4.21
C VAL A 81 24.00 -9.34 3.26
N GLN A 82 23.86 -8.91 2.00
CA GLN A 82 24.92 -9.03 1.01
C GLN A 82 26.22 -8.38 1.51
N GLY A 83 27.34 -9.08 1.37
CA GLY A 83 28.65 -8.63 1.84
C GLY A 83 28.90 -8.80 3.33
N GLN A 84 27.98 -9.41 4.09
CA GLN A 84 28.21 -9.84 5.47
C GLN A 84 28.46 -11.35 5.52
N ASP A 85 29.51 -11.77 6.23
CA ASP A 85 29.88 -13.19 6.36
C ASP A 85 28.90 -13.97 7.24
N LYS A 86 28.36 -13.31 8.27
CA LYS A 86 27.45 -13.90 9.24
C LYS A 86 26.07 -13.24 9.16
N PRO A 87 24.99 -13.99 9.42
CA PRO A 87 23.66 -13.40 9.58
C PRO A 87 23.63 -12.37 10.73
N VAL A 88 22.79 -11.35 10.58
CA VAL A 88 22.64 -10.25 11.55
C VAL A 88 21.22 -10.21 12.13
N ILE A 89 21.07 -9.74 13.36
CA ILE A 89 19.76 -9.54 13.99
C ILE A 89 19.11 -8.29 13.38
N ASN A 90 17.83 -8.39 12.99
CA ASN A 90 17.09 -7.33 12.32
C ASN A 90 16.20 -6.56 13.30
N PHE A 91 16.63 -5.35 13.66
CA PHE A 91 15.86 -4.43 14.53
C PHE A 91 15.13 -3.31 13.77
N CYS A 92 15.13 -3.34 12.43
CA CYS A 92 14.56 -2.26 11.61
C CYS A 92 13.46 -2.72 10.64
N ALA A 93 12.88 -3.91 10.84
CA ALA A 93 11.76 -4.39 10.05
C ALA A 93 10.42 -4.12 10.73
N ASN A 94 9.42 -3.77 9.93
CA ASN A 94 8.03 -3.64 10.36
C ASN A 94 7.31 -5.01 10.46
N ASN A 95 8.05 -6.09 10.68
CA ASN A 95 7.54 -7.45 10.75
C ASN A 95 7.26 -7.84 12.22
N TYR A 96 6.42 -7.06 12.89
CA TYR A 96 6.25 -7.10 14.35
C TYR A 96 5.80 -8.47 14.89
N LEU A 97 4.92 -9.16 14.17
CA LEU A 97 4.40 -10.46 14.55
C LEU A 97 5.12 -11.64 13.88
N GLY A 98 6.17 -11.37 13.09
CA GLY A 98 6.90 -12.43 12.38
C GLY A 98 6.15 -13.06 11.20
N LEU A 99 5.00 -12.52 10.80
CA LEU A 99 4.09 -13.17 9.83
C LEU A 99 4.61 -13.17 8.39
N SER A 100 5.55 -12.30 8.03
CA SER A 100 6.04 -12.16 6.64
C SER A 100 6.64 -13.43 6.04
N SER A 101 7.08 -14.38 6.87
CA SER A 101 7.61 -15.68 6.43
C SER A 101 7.02 -16.85 7.24
N HIS A 102 5.82 -16.66 7.79
CA HIS A 102 5.14 -17.72 8.52
C HIS A 102 4.72 -18.85 7.57
N PRO A 103 4.97 -20.14 7.89
CA PRO A 103 4.71 -21.26 6.98
C PRO A 103 3.28 -21.33 6.45
N GLU A 104 2.29 -21.02 7.29
CA GLU A 104 0.87 -21.03 6.86
C GLU A 104 0.54 -19.90 5.89
N VAL A 105 1.17 -18.72 6.07
CA VAL A 105 0.98 -17.57 5.15
C VAL A 105 1.60 -17.89 3.80
N ILE A 106 2.79 -18.49 3.78
CA ILE A 106 3.46 -18.92 2.56
C ILE A 106 2.61 -19.97 1.83
N LYS A 107 2.13 -20.99 2.56
CA LYS A 107 1.29 -22.04 1.98
C LYS A 107 0.00 -21.47 1.37
N ALA A 108 -0.71 -20.61 2.10
CA ALA A 108 -1.92 -19.96 1.59
C ALA A 108 -1.63 -19.11 0.34
N GLY A 109 -0.49 -18.40 0.31
CA GLY A 109 -0.05 -17.66 -0.87
C GLY A 109 0.23 -18.55 -2.09
N GLN A 110 0.87 -19.70 -1.89
CA GLN A 110 1.11 -20.68 -2.96
C GLN A 110 -0.19 -21.27 -3.50
N GLU A 111 -1.13 -21.62 -2.62
CA GLU A 111 -2.45 -22.13 -3.00
C GLU A 111 -3.26 -21.09 -3.77
N ALA A 112 -3.23 -19.82 -3.34
CA ALA A 112 -3.87 -18.72 -4.04
C ALA A 112 -3.28 -18.52 -5.44
N LEU A 113 -1.95 -18.53 -5.59
CA LEU A 113 -1.31 -18.43 -6.91
C LEU A 113 -1.69 -19.59 -7.83
N ALA A 114 -1.76 -20.81 -7.30
CA ALA A 114 -2.12 -22.00 -8.09
C ALA A 114 -3.59 -21.98 -8.56
N SER A 115 -4.49 -21.45 -7.74
CA SER A 115 -5.94 -21.45 -8.03
C SER A 115 -6.43 -20.21 -8.77
N HIS A 116 -5.82 -19.03 -8.54
CA HIS A 116 -6.30 -17.74 -9.02
C HIS A 116 -5.33 -17.02 -9.96
N GLY A 117 -4.13 -17.57 -10.15
CA GLY A 117 -3.08 -16.96 -10.97
C GLY A 117 -2.37 -15.80 -10.27
N ALA A 118 -1.40 -15.20 -10.98
CA ALA A 118 -0.51 -14.17 -10.42
C ALA A 118 -0.99 -12.72 -10.65
N GLY A 119 -1.96 -12.50 -11.54
CA GLY A 119 -2.39 -11.15 -11.92
C GLY A 119 -3.76 -11.13 -12.57
N LEU A 120 -4.39 -9.96 -12.52
CA LEU A 120 -5.78 -9.75 -12.96
C LEU A 120 -5.88 -8.99 -14.28
N SER A 121 -4.79 -8.34 -14.70
CA SER A 121 -4.71 -7.55 -15.95
C SER A 121 -5.82 -6.50 -16.12
N SER A 122 -6.41 -6.02 -15.01
CA SER A 122 -7.57 -5.12 -15.03
C SER A 122 -7.77 -4.44 -13.68
N VAL A 123 -8.53 -3.34 -13.68
CA VAL A 123 -9.01 -2.67 -12.46
C VAL A 123 -10.23 -3.38 -11.88
N ARG A 124 -10.55 -3.10 -10.61
CA ARG A 124 -11.63 -3.74 -9.85
C ARG A 124 -12.98 -3.77 -10.59
N PHE A 125 -13.41 -2.65 -11.15
CA PHE A 125 -14.74 -2.50 -11.74
C PHE A 125 -14.93 -3.23 -13.09
N ILE A 126 -13.87 -3.44 -13.88
CA ILE A 126 -14.00 -4.03 -15.22
C ILE A 126 -14.01 -5.56 -15.13
N CYS A 127 -12.87 -6.15 -14.77
CA CYS A 127 -12.73 -7.60 -14.60
C CYS A 127 -11.62 -7.97 -13.61
N GLY A 128 -11.26 -7.04 -12.73
CA GLY A 128 -10.18 -7.21 -11.75
C GLY A 128 -10.66 -7.56 -10.34
N THR A 129 -11.91 -7.99 -10.13
CA THR A 129 -12.38 -8.40 -8.80
C THR A 129 -12.55 -9.92 -8.74
N GLN A 130 -11.74 -10.57 -7.91
CA GLN A 130 -11.90 -11.98 -7.53
C GLN A 130 -12.69 -12.13 -6.22
N ASP A 131 -13.23 -13.32 -5.98
CA ASP A 131 -13.85 -13.73 -4.71
C ASP A 131 -12.92 -13.49 -3.51
N MET A 132 -11.61 -13.74 -3.64
CA MET A 132 -10.63 -13.49 -2.58
C MET A 132 -10.57 -12.01 -2.15
N HIS A 133 -10.83 -11.06 -3.05
CA HIS A 133 -10.90 -9.64 -2.68
C HIS A 133 -12.07 -9.39 -1.75
N LYS A 134 -13.26 -9.89 -2.12
CA LYS A 134 -14.48 -9.71 -1.31
C LYS A 134 -14.40 -10.45 0.02
N LEU A 135 -13.79 -11.64 0.04
CA LEU A 135 -13.55 -12.37 1.28
C LEU A 135 -12.61 -11.59 2.23
N LEU A 136 -11.55 -11.00 1.69
CA LEU A 136 -10.60 -10.21 2.50
C LEU A 136 -11.24 -8.92 3.00
N GLU A 137 -11.97 -8.18 2.14
CA GLU A 137 -12.73 -6.98 2.53
C GLU A 137 -13.68 -7.28 3.69
N SER A 138 -14.50 -8.34 3.58
CA SER A 138 -15.42 -8.76 4.63
C SER A 138 -14.70 -9.12 5.94
N LYS A 139 -13.57 -9.84 5.86
CA LYS A 139 -12.78 -10.20 7.06
C LYS A 139 -12.17 -8.97 7.74
N ILE A 140 -11.67 -8.00 6.95
CA ILE A 140 -11.11 -6.75 7.48
C ILE A 140 -12.22 -5.92 8.14
N ALA A 141 -13.36 -5.74 7.47
CA ALA A 141 -14.51 -5.03 8.02
C ALA A 141 -14.94 -5.63 9.36
N LYS A 142 -15.11 -6.96 9.41
CA LYS A 142 -15.43 -7.69 10.65
C LYS A 142 -14.37 -7.53 11.74
N PHE A 143 -13.08 -7.56 11.38
CA PHE A 143 -11.98 -7.41 12.33
C PHE A 143 -11.97 -6.02 12.99
N HIS A 144 -12.29 -4.98 12.21
CA HIS A 144 -12.36 -3.60 12.70
C HIS A 144 -13.74 -3.19 13.27
N GLY A 145 -14.75 -4.05 13.18
CA GLY A 145 -16.11 -3.73 13.59
C GLY A 145 -16.78 -2.68 12.69
N MET A 146 -16.39 -2.61 11.42
CA MET A 146 -16.91 -1.68 10.41
C MET A 146 -17.92 -2.37 9.49
N GLU A 147 -18.76 -1.59 8.82
CA GLU A 147 -19.79 -2.10 7.90
C GLU A 147 -19.19 -2.74 6.65
N ASP A 148 -18.15 -2.13 6.08
CA ASP A 148 -17.46 -2.62 4.88
C ASP A 148 -15.97 -2.21 4.90
N ALA A 149 -15.19 -2.76 3.96
CA ALA A 149 -13.80 -2.38 3.72
C ALA A 149 -13.50 -2.37 2.22
N ILE A 150 -12.55 -1.51 1.82
CA ILE A 150 -12.06 -1.42 0.45
C ILE A 150 -10.56 -1.67 0.38
N LEU A 151 -10.13 -2.50 -0.57
CA LEU A 151 -8.71 -2.82 -0.77
C LEU A 151 -8.01 -1.83 -1.70
N TYR A 152 -6.82 -1.42 -1.30
CA TYR A 152 -5.82 -0.71 -2.10
C TYR A 152 -4.53 -1.54 -2.18
N ALA A 153 -3.70 -1.29 -3.20
CA ALA A 153 -2.42 -1.99 -3.36
C ALA A 153 -1.43 -1.66 -2.22
N ALA A 154 -1.42 -0.41 -1.77
CA ALA A 154 -0.70 0.01 -0.58
C ALA A 154 -1.51 1.04 0.24
N CYS A 155 -1.20 1.15 1.53
CA CYS A 155 -1.78 2.19 2.39
C CYS A 155 -1.37 3.61 1.94
N PHE A 156 -0.26 3.75 1.20
CA PHE A 156 0.10 5.02 0.57
C PHE A 156 -0.99 5.45 -0.44
N ASP A 157 -1.46 4.52 -1.28
CA ASP A 157 -2.51 4.77 -2.27
C ASP A 157 -3.87 5.03 -1.60
N ALA A 158 -4.18 4.26 -0.55
CA ALA A 158 -5.41 4.48 0.23
C ALA A 158 -5.47 5.90 0.78
N ASN A 159 -4.39 6.36 1.44
CA ASN A 159 -4.31 7.73 1.95
C ASN A 159 -4.29 8.77 0.83
N GLY A 160 -3.64 8.49 -0.30
CA GLY A 160 -3.59 9.38 -1.44
C GLY A 160 -4.97 9.60 -2.08
N GLY A 161 -5.77 8.55 -2.19
CA GLY A 161 -7.06 8.57 -2.90
C GLY A 161 -8.28 8.90 -2.04
N ILE A 162 -8.18 8.88 -0.71
CA ILE A 162 -9.37 8.99 0.15
C ILE A 162 -9.86 10.44 0.31
N PHE A 163 -8.97 11.41 0.48
CA PHE A 163 -9.36 12.78 0.85
C PHE A 163 -10.14 13.48 -0.26
N GLU A 164 -9.72 13.37 -1.52
CA GLU A 164 -10.43 13.98 -2.65
C GLU A 164 -11.85 13.44 -2.81
N GLN A 165 -12.08 12.16 -2.50
CA GLN A 165 -13.39 11.54 -2.63
C GLN A 165 -14.34 11.87 -1.48
N LEU A 166 -13.80 12.19 -0.31
CA LEU A 166 -14.58 12.49 0.89
C LEU A 166 -14.78 13.99 1.16
N THR A 167 -14.12 14.88 0.40
CA THR A 167 -14.12 16.31 0.69
C THR A 167 -14.38 17.16 -0.55
N ASN A 168 -15.00 18.31 -0.33
CA ASN A 168 -15.33 19.34 -1.30
C ASN A 168 -14.55 20.65 -1.01
N PRO A 169 -14.57 21.64 -1.91
CA PRO A 169 -13.91 22.93 -1.68
C PRO A 169 -14.37 23.69 -0.43
N ASP A 170 -15.59 23.42 0.02
CA ASP A 170 -16.21 24.05 1.20
C ASP A 170 -15.91 23.31 2.50
N ASP A 171 -15.11 22.24 2.47
CA ASP A 171 -14.71 21.51 3.66
C ASP A 171 -13.36 21.98 4.22
N LEU A 172 -13.07 21.60 5.45
CA LEU A 172 -11.82 21.87 6.14
C LEU A 172 -11.14 20.57 6.58
N ILE A 173 -9.87 20.40 6.19
CA ILE A 173 -8.99 19.35 6.67
C ILE A 173 -7.96 19.92 7.64
N ILE A 174 -7.87 19.33 8.83
CA ILE A 174 -6.88 19.70 9.85
C ILE A 174 -5.92 18.53 10.06
N SER A 175 -4.64 18.76 9.75
CA SER A 175 -3.59 17.74 9.72
C SER A 175 -2.58 17.94 10.84
N ASP A 176 -2.16 16.86 11.49
CA ASP A 176 -0.99 16.89 12.38
C ASP A 176 0.27 17.25 11.58
N GLU A 177 1.20 17.96 12.22
CA GLU A 177 2.45 18.40 11.59
C GLU A 177 3.38 17.26 11.15
N LEU A 178 3.39 16.14 11.87
CA LEU A 178 4.23 14.97 11.60
C LEU A 178 3.45 13.82 10.96
N ASN A 179 2.30 14.10 10.35
CA ASN A 179 1.56 13.12 9.59
C ASN A 179 2.43 12.43 8.53
N HIS A 180 2.16 11.14 8.29
CA HIS A 180 2.88 10.37 7.29
C HIS A 180 2.75 11.03 5.90
N ALA A 181 3.82 10.96 5.10
CA ALA A 181 3.88 11.62 3.80
C ALA A 181 2.68 11.30 2.88
N SER A 182 2.15 10.08 2.93
CA SER A 182 0.97 9.69 2.15
C SER A 182 -0.31 10.44 2.52
N ILE A 183 -0.49 10.78 3.80
CA ILE A 183 -1.63 11.58 4.26
C ILE A 183 -1.47 13.00 3.75
N ILE A 184 -0.27 13.57 3.92
CA ILE A 184 0.04 14.92 3.43
C ILE A 184 -0.19 15.02 1.92
N ASP A 185 0.27 14.03 1.15
CA ASP A 185 0.09 14.03 -0.30
C ASP A 185 -1.39 13.84 -0.70
N GLY A 186 -2.16 12.99 -0.01
CA GLY A 186 -3.60 12.89 -0.23
C GLY A 186 -4.36 14.19 0.08
N ILE A 187 -4.03 14.85 1.20
CA ILE A 187 -4.62 16.16 1.55
C ILE A 187 -4.25 17.22 0.52
N ARG A 188 -3.04 17.17 -0.06
CA ARG A 188 -2.63 18.10 -1.13
C ARG A 188 -3.50 17.95 -2.39
N LEU A 189 -3.95 16.74 -2.71
CA LEU A 189 -4.83 16.47 -3.86
C LEU A 189 -6.27 16.95 -3.62
N SER A 190 -6.75 16.98 -2.37
CA SER A 190 -8.08 17.52 -2.03
C SER A 190 -8.21 19.02 -2.35
N LYS A 191 -9.42 19.48 -2.66
CA LYS A 191 -9.76 20.91 -2.85
C LYS A 191 -10.15 21.63 -1.55
N ALA A 192 -10.34 20.90 -0.46
CA ALA A 192 -10.71 21.45 0.83
C ALA A 192 -9.69 22.47 1.34
N LYS A 193 -10.12 23.34 2.25
CA LYS A 193 -9.20 24.19 3.02
C LYS A 193 -8.34 23.31 3.92
N LYS A 194 -7.09 23.72 4.17
CA LYS A 194 -6.07 22.88 4.83
C LYS A 194 -5.43 23.68 5.95
N LEU A 195 -5.51 23.16 7.17
CA LEU A 195 -4.80 23.68 8.33
C LEU A 195 -3.89 22.60 8.91
N ARG A 196 -2.81 23.03 9.55
CA ARG A 196 -1.86 22.14 10.22
C ARG A 196 -1.76 22.50 11.69
N TYR A 197 -1.96 21.55 12.59
CA TYR A 197 -1.77 21.74 14.02
C TYR A 197 -0.44 21.18 14.48
N THR A 198 0.10 21.76 15.56
CA THR A 198 1.35 21.33 16.19
C THR A 198 1.25 19.89 16.65
N HIS A 199 2.31 19.11 16.44
CA HIS A 199 2.31 17.66 16.67
C HIS A 199 1.84 17.29 18.08
N MET A 200 0.79 16.47 18.17
CA MET A 200 0.14 16.05 19.42
C MET A 200 -0.38 17.19 20.32
N ASP A 201 -0.49 18.43 19.82
CA ASP A 201 -1.03 19.55 20.57
C ASP A 201 -2.55 19.63 20.39
N MET A 202 -3.28 19.02 21.32
CA MET A 202 -4.74 19.02 21.31
C MET A 202 -5.35 20.42 21.56
N GLY A 203 -4.62 21.32 22.24
CA GLY A 203 -5.08 22.68 22.47
C GLY A 203 -5.03 23.52 21.19
N ASP A 204 -3.96 23.37 20.41
CA ASP A 204 -3.83 23.99 19.09
C ASP A 204 -4.84 23.41 18.08
N LEU A 205 -5.09 22.10 18.13
CA LEU A 205 -6.18 21.48 17.37
C LEU A 205 -7.53 22.10 17.74
N GLU A 206 -7.88 22.12 19.03
CA GLU A 206 -9.15 22.65 19.54
C GLU A 206 -9.33 24.12 19.15
N GLN A 207 -8.29 24.95 19.25
CA GLN A 207 -8.35 26.35 18.84
C GLN A 207 -8.68 26.49 17.36
N LYS A 208 -8.02 25.71 16.48
CA LYS A 208 -8.33 25.70 15.05
C LYS A 208 -9.76 25.24 14.76
N LEU A 209 -10.33 24.35 15.57
CA LEU A 209 -11.74 23.94 15.42
C LEU A 209 -12.67 25.11 15.74
N LYS A 210 -12.43 25.79 16.86
CA LYS A 210 -13.23 26.94 17.31
C LYS A 210 -13.16 28.09 16.32
N ASP A 211 -11.97 28.39 15.79
CA ASP A 211 -11.77 29.49 14.83
C ASP A 211 -12.51 29.27 13.50
N ASN A 212 -12.85 28.01 13.17
CA ASN A 212 -13.51 27.65 11.93
C ASN A 212 -14.94 27.11 12.13
N GLN A 213 -15.45 27.17 13.38
CA GLN A 213 -16.80 26.71 13.72
C GLN A 213 -17.85 27.55 12.96
N GLY A 214 -18.78 26.88 12.26
CA GLY A 214 -19.87 27.54 11.53
C GLY A 214 -19.55 28.07 10.13
N THR A 215 -18.29 28.00 9.66
CA THR A 215 -17.94 28.41 8.28
C THR A 215 -17.98 27.27 7.27
N MET A 216 -17.94 26.01 7.71
CA MET A 216 -17.81 24.84 6.85
C MET A 216 -18.79 23.74 7.30
N PRO A 217 -19.55 23.10 6.39
CA PRO A 217 -20.56 22.10 6.72
C PRO A 217 -19.97 20.80 7.27
N SER A 218 -18.71 20.48 6.98
CA SER A 218 -18.01 19.34 7.58
C SER A 218 -16.52 19.64 7.85
N SER A 219 -15.97 19.06 8.91
CA SER A 219 -14.55 19.15 9.26
C SER A 219 -13.97 17.76 9.47
N LEU A 220 -12.86 17.48 8.79
CA LEU A 220 -12.11 16.23 8.91
C LEU A 220 -10.77 16.51 9.59
N TRP A 221 -10.47 15.79 10.66
CA TRP A 221 -9.18 15.86 11.32
C TRP A 221 -8.47 14.52 11.29
N THR A 222 -7.16 14.59 11.14
CA THR A 222 -6.28 13.41 11.12
C THR A 222 -5.37 13.44 12.34
N ASN A 223 -5.08 12.26 12.88
CA ASN A 223 -4.07 12.08 13.92
C ASN A 223 -2.82 11.46 13.31
N ALA A 224 -1.64 11.84 13.82
CA ALA A 224 -0.38 11.24 13.43
C ALA A 224 -0.42 9.72 13.63
N MET A 225 -0.06 8.99 12.58
CA MET A 225 0.43 7.62 12.73
C MET A 225 1.82 7.71 13.37
N PRO A 226 2.08 7.05 14.50
CA PRO A 226 3.29 7.27 15.27
C PRO A 226 4.53 6.83 14.47
N VAL A 227 5.33 7.81 14.03
CA VAL A 227 6.77 7.62 13.81
C VAL A 227 7.51 7.69 15.17
N ASP A 228 6.85 8.25 16.18
CA ASP A 228 7.28 8.32 17.56
C ASP A 228 6.50 7.30 18.43
N PHE A 229 7.21 6.33 19.01
CA PHE A 229 6.66 5.33 19.93
C PHE A 229 6.49 5.86 21.36
N SER A 230 6.75 7.14 21.64
CA SER A 230 6.61 7.79 22.96
C SER A 230 5.17 7.84 23.51
N VAL A 231 4.23 7.26 22.78
CA VAL A 231 2.82 7.21 23.11
C VAL A 231 2.57 6.46 24.43
N GLN A 232 2.16 7.20 25.46
CA GLN A 232 1.50 6.60 26.62
C GLN A 232 0.08 6.15 26.25
N PRO A 233 -0.42 5.03 26.82
CA PRO A 233 -1.80 4.62 26.64
C PRO A 233 -2.72 5.51 27.48
N GLY A 234 -3.19 6.62 26.90
CA GLY A 234 -4.26 7.44 27.45
C GLY A 234 -5.64 7.06 26.89
N GLU A 235 -6.65 7.02 27.76
CA GLU A 235 -8.06 6.76 27.43
C GLU A 235 -8.68 7.75 26.42
N GLU A 236 -8.04 8.90 26.21
CA GLU A 236 -8.53 9.97 25.32
C GLU A 236 -8.57 9.59 23.84
N ARG A 237 -7.74 8.64 23.37
CA ARG A 237 -7.83 8.18 21.97
C ARG A 237 -9.09 7.37 21.64
N ARG A 238 -9.75 6.81 22.65
CA ARG A 238 -10.90 5.90 22.45
C ARG A 238 -12.24 6.63 22.38
N ARG A 239 -12.32 7.89 22.76
CA ARG A 239 -13.50 8.74 22.57
C ARG A 239 -13.22 9.68 21.39
N HIS A 240 -13.60 9.31 20.18
CA HIS A 240 -13.83 10.20 18.99
C HIS A 240 -13.66 9.44 17.66
N TRP A 241 -14.31 8.28 17.54
CA TRP A 241 -14.98 7.94 16.28
C TRP A 241 -16.50 8.07 16.43
N ASP A 242 -16.95 8.73 17.50
CA ASP A 242 -18.35 9.16 17.61
C ASP A 242 -18.56 10.26 16.57
N LEU A 243 -19.23 9.87 15.49
CA LEU A 243 -19.90 10.74 14.53
C LEU A 243 -20.92 11.69 15.20
N ASN A 244 -21.07 11.67 16.53
CA ASN A 244 -22.00 12.49 17.31
C ASN A 244 -21.63 13.97 17.38
N LEU A 245 -20.45 14.40 16.88
CA LEU A 245 -20.22 15.82 16.61
C LEU A 245 -20.98 16.34 15.37
N LEU A 246 -21.63 15.46 14.59
CA LEU A 246 -22.58 15.83 13.53
C LEU A 246 -24.04 15.96 14.04
N GLU A 247 -24.37 15.47 15.24
CA GLU A 247 -25.75 15.50 15.77
C GLU A 247 -26.15 16.86 16.40
N ALA A 248 -25.24 17.81 16.54
CA ALA A 248 -25.57 19.16 17.04
C ALA A 248 -26.23 20.09 16.00
N SER A 249 -26.68 19.57 14.85
CA SER A 249 -27.29 20.36 13.76
C SER A 249 -28.77 20.05 13.46
N SER A 250 -29.43 19.19 14.24
CA SER A 250 -30.86 18.82 14.00
C SER A 250 -31.85 19.31 15.05
N GLN A 251 -31.43 20.08 16.07
CA GLN A 251 -32.35 20.68 17.04
C GLN A 251 -32.29 22.20 16.99
N HIS A 252 -32.94 22.80 15.97
CA HIS A 252 -33.56 24.15 16.06
C HIS A 252 -34.18 24.53 14.70
N GLN A 253 -35.24 23.84 14.29
CA GLN A 253 -36.30 24.38 13.43
C GLN A 253 -37.58 23.57 13.64
N GLU A 254 -38.29 23.80 14.74
CA GLU A 254 -39.74 23.65 14.82
C GLU A 254 -40.23 24.33 16.11
N GLU A 255 -41.26 25.16 15.95
CA GLU A 255 -41.94 26.09 16.88
C GLU A 255 -41.36 27.50 17.05
#